data_AF-A0A9W8HEL2-F1
#
_entry.id   AF-A0A9W8HEL2-F1
#
_cell.length_a   1.000
_cell.length_b   1.000
_cell.length_c   1.000
_cell.angle_alpha   90.00
_cell.angle_beta   90.00
_cell.angle_gamma   90.00
#
_symmetry.space_group_name_H-M   'P 1'
#
loop_
_entity.id
_entity.type
_entity.pdbx_description
1 polymer ?
#
loop_
_entity_poly.entity_id
_entity_poly.type
_entity_poly.pdbx_seq_one_letter_code
_entity_poly.pdbx_strand_id
1 'polypeptide(L)'
;MGRVRTKTVKKASRVLIEKYYPLLTLDFHTNKRICDDVAVITSKRMRNKIAGFTTHLMGRIQKGPVPGISFKLQEEERERRDNYVPEFSALDTSAIEVDPETESMLKALNFEKLAGVSVAAPVRAGRGGPRDFRRRERRPRPQGAPQGAPQQRPAVEA
;
A
#
# COMPACT_ATOMS: atom_id res chain seq x y z
N MET A 1 11.80 18.95 -25.70
CA MET A 1 11.05 18.88 -24.42
C MET A 1 9.62 19.34 -24.67
N GLY A 2 8.57 18.56 -24.35
CA GLY A 2 7.22 19.11 -24.51
C GLY A 2 6.06 18.12 -24.47
N ARG A 3 5.62 17.74 -23.25
CA ARG A 3 4.26 17.22 -23.02
C ARG A 3 3.90 17.20 -21.53
N VAL A 4 4.41 18.15 -20.76
CA VAL A 4 4.09 18.26 -19.33
C VAL A 4 2.70 18.90 -19.18
N ARG A 5 1.82 18.27 -18.41
CA ARG A 5 0.47 18.79 -18.17
C ARG A 5 0.53 19.85 -17.08
N THR A 6 -0.19 20.95 -17.28
CA THR A 6 -0.24 22.09 -16.34
C THR A 6 -1.02 21.73 -15.07
N LYS A 7 -0.87 22.54 -14.02
CA LYS A 7 -1.58 22.38 -12.75
C LYS A 7 -3.10 22.37 -12.91
N THR A 8 -3.64 23.18 -13.83
CA THR A 8 -5.08 23.26 -14.11
C THR A 8 -5.65 21.94 -14.62
N VAL A 9 -4.99 21.33 -15.60
CA VAL A 9 -5.37 20.00 -16.12
C VAL A 9 -5.26 18.94 -15.03
N LYS A 10 -4.14 18.92 -14.29
CA LYS A 10 -3.92 17.93 -13.23
C LYS A 10 -4.94 18.05 -12.09
N LYS A 11 -5.30 19.27 -11.68
CA LYS A 11 -6.26 19.53 -10.61
C LYS A 11 -7.68 19.17 -11.05
N ALA A 12 -8.09 19.60 -12.25
CA ALA A 12 -9.42 19.28 -12.79
C ALA A 12 -9.64 17.77 -12.96
N SER A 13 -8.65 17.04 -13.47
CA SER A 13 -8.77 15.59 -13.62
C SER A 13 -8.88 14.85 -12.28
N ARG A 14 -8.18 15.29 -11.22
CA ARG A 14 -8.31 14.67 -9.88
C ARG A 14 -9.73 14.84 -9.34
N VAL A 15 -10.25 16.06 -9.41
CA VAL A 15 -11.61 16.39 -8.95
C VAL A 15 -12.68 15.62 -9.73
N LEU A 16 -12.49 15.43 -11.05
CA LEU A 16 -13.37 14.60 -11.88
C LEU A 16 -13.42 13.15 -11.40
N ILE A 17 -12.26 12.59 -11.04
CA ILE A 17 -12.15 11.20 -10.58
C ILE A 17 -12.76 11.02 -9.20
N GLU A 18 -12.49 11.94 -8.27
CA GLU A 18 -13.02 11.91 -6.90
C GLU A 18 -14.56 11.84 -6.90
N LYS A 19 -15.22 12.59 -7.79
CA LYS A 19 -16.68 12.71 -7.82
C LYS A 19 -17.37 11.70 -8.73
N TYR A 20 -16.78 11.37 -9.88
CA TYR A 20 -17.44 10.63 -10.96
C TYR A 20 -16.72 9.34 -11.36
N TYR A 21 -15.97 8.71 -10.44
CA TYR A 21 -15.26 7.45 -10.68
C TYR A 21 -16.09 6.38 -11.40
N PRO A 22 -17.36 6.09 -11.02
CA PRO A 22 -18.12 4.99 -11.61
C PRO A 22 -18.43 5.16 -13.11
N LEU A 23 -18.44 6.41 -13.59
CA LEU A 23 -18.75 6.72 -14.98
C LEU A 23 -17.50 6.68 -15.87
N LEU A 24 -16.31 6.85 -15.29
CA LEU A 24 -15.06 6.99 -16.03
C LEU A 24 -14.52 5.62 -16.44
N THR A 25 -13.94 5.56 -17.63
CA THR A 25 -13.35 4.33 -18.19
C THR A 25 -11.86 4.51 -18.52
N LEU A 26 -11.22 3.50 -19.11
CA LEU A 26 -9.86 3.63 -19.66
C LEU A 26 -9.82 4.30 -21.03
N ASP A 27 -10.95 4.32 -21.75
CA ASP A 27 -11.01 4.82 -23.12
C ASP A 27 -11.04 6.35 -23.16
N PHE A 28 -10.39 6.93 -24.17
CA PHE A 28 -10.32 8.37 -24.34
C PHE A 28 -11.61 8.97 -24.88
N HIS A 29 -12.29 8.29 -25.80
CA HIS A 29 -13.44 8.86 -26.50
C HIS A 29 -14.67 8.93 -25.61
N THR A 30 -14.91 7.91 -24.80
CA THR A 30 -15.94 7.88 -23.76
C THR A 30 -15.71 8.96 -22.72
N ASN A 31 -14.52 9.01 -22.11
CA ASN A 31 -14.19 10.02 -21.10
C ASN A 31 -14.25 11.45 -21.65
N LYS A 32 -13.94 11.66 -22.93
CA LYS A 32 -14.08 12.97 -23.59
C LYS A 32 -15.55 13.43 -23.62
N ARG A 33 -16.49 12.51 -23.91
CA ARG A 33 -17.93 12.82 -23.88
C ARG A 33 -18.41 13.09 -22.46
N ILE A 34 -18.02 12.25 -21.51
CA ILE A 34 -18.36 12.43 -20.08
C ILE A 34 -17.84 13.78 -19.55
N CYS A 35 -16.63 14.19 -19.94
CA CYS A 35 -16.10 15.50 -19.55
C CYS A 35 -16.94 16.69 -20.08
N ASP A 36 -17.65 16.52 -21.19
CA ASP A 36 -18.55 17.56 -21.74
C ASP A 36 -19.86 17.64 -20.99
N ASP A 37 -20.38 16.50 -20.56
CA ASP A 37 -21.64 16.42 -19.84
C ASP A 37 -21.46 16.88 -18.38
N VAL A 38 -20.33 16.54 -17.76
CA VAL A 38 -20.07 16.78 -16.33
C VAL A 38 -19.50 18.18 -16.06
N ALA A 39 -18.73 18.75 -16.98
CA ALA A 39 -17.98 19.98 -16.73
C ALA A 39 -18.13 21.00 -17.86
N VAL A 40 -18.34 22.26 -17.48
CA VAL A 40 -18.36 23.38 -18.44
C VAL A 40 -16.93 23.72 -18.86
N ILE A 41 -16.46 23.07 -19.94
CA ILE A 41 -15.14 23.30 -20.51
C ILE A 41 -15.27 24.06 -21.82
N THR A 42 -14.84 25.32 -21.82
CA THR A 42 -15.01 26.25 -22.95
C THR A 42 -14.21 25.86 -24.20
N SER A 43 -13.00 25.31 -24.03
CA SER A 43 -12.11 25.02 -25.15
C SER A 43 -11.89 23.54 -25.39
N LYS A 44 -12.02 23.15 -26.67
CA LYS A 44 -11.74 21.78 -27.17
C LYS A 44 -10.36 21.27 -26.76
N ARG A 45 -9.34 22.13 -26.78
CA ARG A 45 -7.97 21.74 -26.37
C ARG A 45 -7.87 21.42 -24.88
N MET A 46 -8.56 22.17 -24.01
CA MET A 46 -8.55 21.89 -22.57
C MET A 46 -9.30 20.61 -22.24
N ARG A 47 -10.47 20.41 -22.85
CA ARG A 47 -11.26 19.17 -22.76
C ARG A 47 -10.42 17.95 -23.09
N ASN A 48 -9.74 17.96 -24.24
CA ASN A 48 -8.92 16.83 -24.67
C ASN A 48 -7.72 16.58 -23.73
N LYS A 49 -7.12 17.64 -23.17
CA LYS A 49 -6.02 17.50 -22.20
C LYS A 49 -6.50 16.90 -20.87
N ILE A 50 -7.68 17.32 -20.40
CA ILE A 50 -8.29 16.81 -19.17
C ILE A 50 -8.66 15.35 -19.38
N ALA A 51 -9.47 15.04 -20.40
CA ALA A 51 -9.90 13.68 -20.74
C ALA A 51 -8.71 12.72 -20.87
N GLY A 52 -7.64 13.14 -21.58
CA GLY A 52 -6.43 12.33 -21.75
C GLY A 52 -5.53 12.22 -20.52
N PHE A 53 -5.68 13.11 -19.53
CA PHE A 53 -4.97 12.95 -18.25
C PHE A 53 -5.78 12.09 -17.27
N THR A 54 -7.11 12.16 -17.31
CA THR A 54 -8.01 11.24 -16.59
C THR A 54 -7.77 9.79 -16.99
N THR A 55 -7.65 9.46 -18.29
CA THR A 55 -7.35 8.08 -18.74
C THR A 55 -6.01 7.59 -18.19
N HIS A 56 -5.00 8.46 -18.14
CA HIS A 56 -3.70 8.11 -17.58
C HIS A 56 -3.77 7.85 -16.07
N LEU A 57 -4.61 8.58 -15.34
CA LEU A 57 -4.84 8.34 -13.91
C LEU A 57 -5.64 7.05 -13.69
N MET A 58 -6.65 6.76 -14.51
CA MET A 58 -7.41 5.51 -14.44
C MET A 58 -6.51 4.28 -14.62
N GLY A 59 -5.62 4.29 -15.61
CA GLY A 59 -4.65 3.21 -15.80
C GLY A 59 -3.62 3.07 -14.66
N ARG A 60 -3.43 4.12 -13.83
CA ARG A 60 -2.61 4.05 -12.63
C ARG A 60 -3.39 3.52 -11.42
N ILE A 61 -4.66 3.93 -11.29
CA ILE A 61 -5.56 3.48 -10.21
C ILE A 61 -5.72 1.96 -10.25
N GLN A 62 -5.84 1.37 -11.45
CA GLN A 62 -5.91 -0.10 -11.60
C GLN A 62 -4.68 -0.84 -11.07
N LYS A 63 -3.50 -0.22 -11.11
CA LYS A 63 -2.26 -0.82 -10.60
C LYS A 63 -2.07 -0.63 -9.10
N GLY A 64 -2.78 0.33 -8.51
CA GLY A 64 -2.68 0.65 -7.10
C GLY A 64 -3.18 2.06 -6.76
N PRO A 65 -3.24 2.38 -5.47
CA PRO A 65 -3.73 3.68 -5.02
C PRO A 65 -2.83 4.82 -5.54
N VAL A 66 -3.46 5.84 -6.13
CA VAL A 66 -2.75 7.01 -6.63
C VAL A 66 -2.76 8.11 -5.57
N PRO A 67 -1.61 8.76 -5.27
CA PRO A 67 -1.55 9.77 -4.23
C PRO A 67 -2.36 11.02 -4.58
N GLY A 68 -3.13 11.51 -3.62
CA GLY A 68 -3.94 12.73 -3.74
C GLY A 68 -5.15 12.58 -4.67
N ILE A 69 -5.73 11.39 -4.72
CA ILE A 69 -7.05 11.07 -5.27
C ILE A 69 -7.66 10.10 -4.27
N SER A 70 -8.84 10.41 -3.74
CA SER A 70 -9.67 9.44 -3.04
C SER A 70 -10.98 9.31 -3.78
N PHE A 71 -11.52 8.09 -3.84
CA PHE A 71 -12.87 7.86 -4.30
C PHE A 71 -13.53 6.87 -3.35
N LYS A 72 -14.85 6.90 -3.28
CA LYS A 72 -15.63 6.16 -2.27
C LYS A 72 -15.20 4.70 -2.11
N LEU A 73 -14.98 3.99 -3.21
CA LEU A 73 -14.54 2.60 -3.17
C LEU A 73 -13.17 2.41 -2.49
N GLN A 74 -12.24 3.36 -2.62
CA GLN A 74 -10.97 3.31 -1.88
C GLN A 74 -11.16 3.60 -0.39
N GLU A 75 -12.10 4.48 -0.05
CA GLU A 75 -12.41 4.83 1.35
C GLU A 75 -13.02 3.60 2.05
N GLU A 76 -13.97 2.93 1.42
CA GLU A 76 -14.56 1.68 1.92
C GLU A 76 -13.54 0.56 2.09
N GLU A 77 -12.62 0.38 1.13
CA GLU A 77 -11.54 -0.62 1.26
C GLU A 77 -10.51 -0.27 2.35
N ARG A 78 -10.29 1.02 2.62
CA ARG A 78 -9.42 1.46 3.70
C ARG A 78 -10.08 1.23 5.05
N GLU A 79 -11.35 1.59 5.20
CA GLU A 79 -12.11 1.34 6.43
C GLU A 79 -12.14 -0.14 6.80
N ARG A 80 -12.30 -1.05 5.83
CA ARG A 80 -12.22 -2.50 6.10
C ARG A 80 -10.84 -2.96 6.56
N ARG A 81 -9.78 -2.36 6.04
CA ARG A 81 -8.40 -2.68 6.43
C ARG A 81 -8.02 -2.10 7.79
N ASP A 82 -8.43 -0.87 8.05
CA ASP A 82 -8.14 -0.18 9.31
C ASP A 82 -8.94 -0.80 10.46
N ASN A 83 -10.16 -1.27 10.19
CA ASN A 83 -11.00 -1.98 11.18
C ASN A 83 -10.66 -3.48 11.30
N TYR A 84 -9.59 -3.96 10.66
CA TYR A 84 -9.21 -5.36 10.74
C TYR A 84 -8.64 -5.67 12.13
N VAL A 85 -9.43 -6.37 12.94
CA VAL A 85 -8.98 -6.95 14.21
C VAL A 85 -8.76 -8.44 13.99
N PRO A 86 -7.53 -8.96 14.22
CA PRO A 86 -7.27 -10.39 14.08
C PRO A 86 -8.02 -11.18 15.16
N GLU A 87 -8.38 -12.43 14.86
CA GLU A 87 -9.06 -13.33 15.83
C GLU A 87 -8.22 -13.56 17.08
N PHE A 88 -6.89 -13.62 16.93
CA PHE A 88 -5.94 -13.75 18.02
C PHE A 88 -5.10 -12.48 18.12
N SER A 89 -5.08 -11.90 19.32
CA SER A 89 -4.23 -10.74 19.59
C SER A 89 -2.77 -11.17 19.60
N ALA A 90 -1.91 -10.43 18.91
CA ALA A 90 -0.46 -10.66 18.96
C ALA A 90 0.12 -10.49 20.37
N LEU A 91 -0.61 -9.81 21.27
CA LEU A 91 -0.26 -9.62 22.67
C LEU A 91 -0.72 -10.77 23.58
N ASP A 92 -1.61 -11.64 23.09
CA ASP A 92 -2.08 -12.81 23.84
C ASP A 92 -1.07 -13.95 23.70
N THR A 93 0.12 -13.72 24.26
CA THR A 93 1.18 -14.71 24.35
C THR A 93 1.14 -15.35 25.73
N SER A 94 1.15 -16.69 25.78
CA SER A 94 1.13 -17.46 27.03
C SER A 94 2.38 -17.24 27.90
N ALA A 95 3.49 -16.79 27.31
CA ALA A 95 4.73 -16.46 28.01
C ALA A 95 5.35 -15.18 27.43
N ILE A 96 5.62 -14.21 28.30
CA ILE A 96 6.31 -12.96 28.05
C ILE A 96 7.71 -13.08 28.66
N GLU A 97 8.73 -13.10 27.81
CA GLU A 97 10.12 -13.13 28.21
C GLU A 97 10.61 -11.71 28.58
N VAL A 98 11.14 -11.55 29.79
CA VAL A 98 11.52 -10.24 30.37
C VAL A 98 12.98 -10.28 30.82
N ASP A 99 13.67 -9.15 30.71
CA ASP A 99 15.04 -9.00 31.20
C ASP A 99 15.08 -8.80 32.74
N PRO A 100 16.20 -9.11 33.41
CA PRO A 100 16.32 -8.93 34.86
C PRO A 100 16.12 -7.47 35.33
N GLU A 101 16.51 -6.50 34.50
CA GLU A 101 16.34 -5.07 34.81
C GLU A 101 14.87 -4.65 34.73
N THR A 102 14.13 -5.15 33.74
CA THR A 102 12.71 -4.87 33.57
C THR A 102 11.86 -5.56 34.65
N GLU A 103 12.28 -6.72 35.17
CA GLU A 103 11.67 -7.33 36.36
C GLU A 103 11.78 -6.42 37.60
N SER A 104 12.95 -5.79 37.81
CA SER A 104 13.15 -4.87 38.95
C SER A 104 12.30 -3.61 38.84
N MET A 105 12.10 -3.10 37.63
CA MET A 105 11.17 -2.02 37.34
C MET A 105 9.72 -2.43 37.66
N LEU A 106 9.29 -3.64 37.29
CA LEU A 106 7.95 -4.15 37.58
C LEU A 106 7.68 -4.25 39.08
N LYS A 107 8.69 -4.66 39.87
CA LYS A 107 8.63 -4.68 41.33
C LYS A 107 8.47 -3.28 41.93
N ALA A 108 9.24 -2.30 41.44
CA ALA A 108 9.15 -0.91 41.90
C ALA A 108 7.78 -0.25 41.60
N LEU A 109 7.12 -0.69 40.52
CA LEU A 109 5.78 -0.24 40.14
C LEU A 109 4.65 -1.06 40.80
N ASN A 110 4.97 -1.99 41.70
CA ASN A 110 4.04 -2.90 42.39
C ASN A 110 3.28 -3.89 41.48
N PHE A 111 3.83 -4.26 40.32
CA PHE A 111 3.28 -5.26 39.39
C PHE A 111 3.98 -6.62 39.54
N GLU A 112 3.99 -7.17 40.76
CA GLU A 112 4.78 -8.36 41.10
C GLU A 112 4.18 -9.70 40.64
N LYS A 113 2.87 -9.73 40.30
CA LYS A 113 2.11 -10.97 40.05
C LYS A 113 1.40 -10.96 38.70
N LEU A 114 2.12 -10.62 37.63
CA LEU A 114 1.60 -10.76 36.27
C LEU A 114 1.75 -12.21 35.81
N ALA A 115 0.62 -12.82 35.42
CA ALA A 115 0.62 -14.17 34.87
C ALA A 115 1.35 -14.20 33.52
N GLY A 116 2.21 -15.19 33.31
CA GLY A 116 2.92 -15.40 32.04
C GLY A 116 4.25 -14.65 31.90
N VAL A 117 4.77 -13.95 32.91
CA VAL A 117 6.09 -13.30 32.83
C VAL A 117 7.20 -14.28 33.26
N SER A 118 8.18 -14.52 32.39
CA SER A 118 9.38 -15.35 32.67
C SER A 118 10.66 -14.58 32.38
N VAL A 119 11.66 -14.71 33.26
CA VAL A 119 12.95 -14.03 33.06
C VAL A 119 13.81 -14.81 32.07
N ALA A 120 14.18 -14.19 30.95
CA ALA A 120 15.13 -14.76 30.00
C ALA A 120 16.56 -14.42 30.41
N ALA A 121 17.49 -15.37 30.25
CA ALA A 121 18.90 -15.11 30.48
C ALA A 121 19.41 -14.14 29.40
N PRO A 122 20.26 -13.14 29.74
CA PRO A 122 20.74 -12.18 28.77
C PRO A 122 21.48 -12.94 27.66
N VAL A 123 20.92 -12.92 26.45
CA VAL A 123 21.60 -13.41 25.26
C VAL A 123 22.82 -12.52 25.10
N ARG A 124 23.99 -13.02 25.50
CA ARG A 124 25.26 -12.36 25.18
C ARG A 124 25.23 -12.14 23.68
N ALA A 125 25.11 -10.89 23.26
CA ALA A 125 25.31 -10.50 21.87
C ALA A 125 26.64 -11.11 21.46
N GLY A 126 26.56 -12.21 20.69
CA GLY A 126 27.73 -12.89 20.17
C GLY A 126 28.53 -11.81 19.46
N ARG A 127 29.78 -11.62 19.92
CA ARG A 127 30.71 -10.64 19.38
C ARG A 127 30.59 -10.66 17.87
N GLY A 128 29.95 -9.63 17.32
CA GLY A 128 29.97 -9.39 15.90
C GLY A 128 31.43 -9.24 15.53
N GLY A 129 31.98 -10.25 14.85
CA GLY A 129 33.31 -10.15 14.25
C GLY A 129 33.39 -8.85 13.43
N PRO A 130 34.59 -8.27 13.28
CA PRO A 130 34.77 -6.98 12.62
C PRO A 130 33.95 -6.93 11.33
N ARG A 131 33.02 -5.97 11.23
CA ARG A 131 32.28 -5.74 9.99
C ARG A 131 33.30 -5.27 8.96
N ASP A 132 33.76 -6.18 8.12
CA ASP A 132 34.63 -5.88 6.99
C ASP A 132 33.89 -4.97 6.00
N PHE A 133 34.12 -3.65 6.12
CA PHE A 133 33.58 -2.64 5.23
C PHE A 133 34.24 -2.64 3.82
N ARG A 134 35.14 -3.60 3.53
CA ARG A 134 35.92 -3.65 2.29
C ARG A 134 35.58 -4.82 1.34
N ARG A 135 34.32 -5.23 1.26
CA ARG A 135 33.87 -6.09 0.14
C ARG A 135 32.49 -5.72 -0.39
N ARG A 136 32.32 -4.44 -0.75
CA ARG A 136 31.30 -4.01 -1.73
C ARG A 136 31.83 -4.21 -3.16
N GLU A 137 32.24 -5.43 -3.49
CA GLU A 137 32.32 -5.82 -4.90
C GLU A 137 30.94 -6.33 -5.34
N ARG A 138 30.27 -5.45 -6.10
CA ARG A 138 29.28 -5.73 -7.14
C ARG A 138 28.75 -7.17 -7.18
N ARG A 139 27.69 -7.44 -6.41
CA ARG A 139 26.78 -8.54 -6.77
C ARG A 139 25.86 -8.05 -7.89
N PRO A 140 25.81 -8.69 -9.07
CA PRO A 140 24.81 -8.36 -10.07
C PRO A 140 23.41 -8.72 -9.54
N ARG A 141 22.41 -7.89 -9.86
CA ARG A 141 21.01 -8.15 -9.51
C ARG A 141 20.57 -9.48 -10.15
N PRO A 142 19.92 -10.40 -9.41
CA PRO A 142 19.30 -11.56 -10.04
C PRO A 142 18.14 -11.07 -10.93
N GLN A 143 18.14 -11.54 -12.19
CA GLN A 143 17.02 -11.38 -13.10
C GLN A 143 15.79 -12.10 -12.53
N GLY A 144 14.61 -11.57 -12.84
CA GLY A 144 13.34 -11.95 -12.22
C GLY A 144 13.06 -13.45 -12.20
N ALA A 145 12.44 -13.89 -11.11
CA ALA A 145 11.92 -15.24 -10.99
C ALA A 145 10.91 -15.54 -12.12
N PRO A 146 10.97 -16.70 -12.77
CA PRO A 146 9.91 -17.13 -13.67
C PRO A 146 8.61 -17.33 -12.86
N GLN A 147 7.52 -16.80 -13.40
CA GLN A 147 6.18 -16.97 -12.86
C GLN A 147 5.83 -18.47 -12.80
N GLY A 148 5.19 -18.86 -11.70
CA GLY A 148 4.79 -20.23 -11.44
C GLY A 148 3.99 -20.85 -12.59
N ALA A 149 4.31 -22.10 -12.91
CA ALA A 149 3.56 -22.92 -13.85
C ALA A 149 2.10 -23.08 -13.38
N PRO A 150 1.14 -23.11 -14.31
CA PRO A 150 -0.25 -23.40 -13.96
C PRO A 150 -0.37 -24.86 -13.51
N GLN A 151 -0.76 -25.07 -12.26
CA GLN A 151 -1.19 -26.39 -11.79
C GLN A 151 -2.46 -26.78 -12.54
N GLN A 152 -2.38 -27.89 -13.28
CA GLN A 152 -3.54 -28.53 -13.89
C GLN A 152 -4.47 -28.99 -12.76
N ARG A 153 -5.70 -28.47 -12.75
CA ARG A 153 -6.77 -29.04 -11.91
C ARG A 153 -7.15 -30.39 -12.52
N PRO A 154 -7.23 -31.48 -11.75
CA PRO A 154 -7.83 -32.71 -12.25
C PRO A 154 -9.33 -32.45 -12.48
N ALA A 155 -9.81 -32.82 -13.67
CA ALA A 155 -11.23 -32.90 -13.96
C ALA A 155 -11.84 -33.96 -13.03
N VAL A 156 -12.81 -33.56 -12.23
CA VAL A 156 -13.67 -34.47 -11.49
C VAL A 156 -14.79 -34.85 -12.45
N GLU A 157 -14.85 -36.14 -12.82
CA GLU A 157 -16.00 -36.76 -13.45
C GLU A 157 -17.19 -36.76 -12.48
N ALA A 158 -18.30 -36.17 -12.93
CA ALA A 158 -19.69 -36.64 -12.75
C ALA A 158 -20.63 -35.71 -13.53
#